data_AF-A0A947G3M2-F1
#
_entry.id   AF-A0A947G3M2-F1
#
_cell.length_a   1.000
_cell.length_b   1.000
_cell.length_c   1.000
_cell.angle_alpha   90.00
_cell.angle_beta   90.00
_cell.angle_gamma   90.00
#
_symmetry.space_group_name_H-M   'P 1'
#
loop_
_entity.id
_entity.type
_entity.pdbx_description
1 polymer ?
#
loop_
_entity_poly.entity_id
_entity_poly.type
_entity_poly.pdbx_seq_one_letter_code
_entity_poly.pdbx_strand_id
1 'polypeptide(L)'
;MSAVDAPPGLDFAGLAHGEFRARGRSRKLAAVGFVYVLGVSAVAFALVARHPYRAGSQIGLIIPLMCVSFAGLGLAVRRARLSVDGTGIRWGWPSLGFRMDPSRVRSLKVYQDAVAVEPKRGSLWYLSARDWDRFDELARSLRRAGLEFERIDRRAPLRSRLQSYGGVLDALIVGSALVATLMALAQAVSR
;
A
#
# COMPACT_ATOMS: atom_id res chain seq x y z
N MET A 1 -0.67 -7.72 24.06
CA MET A 1 -0.63 -6.49 23.22
C MET A 1 -1.05 -6.88 21.81
N SER A 2 -2.36 -6.80 21.53
CA SER A 2 -2.94 -7.12 20.23
C SER A 2 -3.26 -5.81 19.53
N ALA A 3 -2.65 -5.59 18.36
CA ALA A 3 -3.15 -4.63 17.39
C ALA A 3 -4.54 -5.13 16.94
N VAL A 4 -5.45 -4.20 16.64
CA VAL A 4 -6.89 -4.43 16.36
C VAL A 4 -7.75 -4.46 17.61
N ASP A 5 -8.13 -3.27 18.09
CA ASP A 5 -9.30 -3.09 18.94
C ASP A 5 -10.43 -2.43 18.11
N ALA A 6 -11.47 -3.23 17.88
CA ALA A 6 -12.82 -2.98 17.34
C ALA A 6 -13.00 -2.38 15.91
N PRO A 7 -13.86 -3.00 15.06
CA PRO A 7 -14.10 -2.59 13.68
C PRO A 7 -14.89 -1.28 13.63
N PRO A 8 -14.54 -0.31 12.76
CA PRO A 8 -15.46 0.76 12.40
C PRO A 8 -16.52 0.17 11.44
N GLY A 9 -17.78 0.53 11.66
CA GLY A 9 -18.94 -0.09 11.02
C GLY A 9 -18.87 -0.17 9.50
N LEU A 10 -19.51 -1.21 8.96
CA LEU A 10 -19.89 -1.32 7.55
C LEU A 10 -20.93 -0.24 7.23
N ASP A 11 -20.49 1.01 7.08
CA ASP A 11 -21.38 2.11 6.76
C ASP A 11 -21.41 2.37 5.26
N PHE A 12 -22.61 2.58 4.72
CA PHE A 12 -22.81 2.85 3.30
C PHE A 12 -22.18 4.21 2.97
N ALA A 13 -21.32 4.22 1.95
CA ALA A 13 -20.53 5.38 1.59
C ALA A 13 -21.42 6.60 1.32
N GLY A 14 -21.26 7.67 2.10
CA GLY A 14 -21.75 9.00 1.72
C GLY A 14 -21.14 9.44 0.38
N LEU A 15 -21.77 10.42 -0.28
CA LEU A 15 -21.24 10.99 -1.52
C LEU A 15 -19.82 11.53 -1.29
N ALA A 16 -18.82 10.87 -1.87
CA ALA A 16 -17.42 11.26 -1.70
C ALA A 16 -17.17 12.65 -2.29
N HIS A 17 -16.67 13.58 -1.47
CA HIS A 17 -16.24 14.91 -1.92
C HIS A 17 -14.89 14.87 -2.65
N GLY A 18 -14.17 13.75 -2.58
CA GLY A 18 -12.99 13.46 -3.38
C GLY A 18 -12.56 12.00 -3.27
N GLU A 19 -12.10 11.42 -4.40
CA GLU A 19 -11.48 10.10 -4.46
C GLU A 19 -10.07 10.24 -5.05
N PHE A 20 -9.07 9.81 -4.29
CA PHE A 20 -7.66 9.88 -4.63
C PHE A 20 -7.11 8.47 -4.80
N ARG A 21 -6.28 8.28 -5.81
CA ARG A 21 -5.68 6.99 -6.14
C ARG A 21 -4.17 7.15 -6.22
N ALA A 22 -3.45 6.04 -6.02
CA ALA A 22 -2.02 6.06 -6.26
C ALA A 22 -1.71 6.46 -7.72
N ARG A 23 -0.54 7.03 -7.96
CA ARG A 23 -0.18 7.51 -9.31
C ARG A 23 -0.34 6.45 -10.38
N GLY A 24 -0.90 6.83 -11.53
CA GLY A 24 -1.15 5.92 -12.65
C GLY A 24 0.08 5.10 -13.07
N ARG A 25 1.26 5.73 -13.16
CA ARG A 25 2.54 5.06 -13.47
C ARG A 25 2.92 4.04 -12.39
N SER A 26 2.85 4.41 -11.11
CA SER A 26 3.18 3.50 -10.00
C SER A 26 2.24 2.30 -9.94
N ARG A 27 0.94 2.50 -10.20
CA ARG A 27 -0.03 1.40 -10.30
C ARG A 27 0.29 0.44 -11.44
N LYS A 28 0.64 0.97 -12.62
CA LYS A 28 1.03 0.16 -13.77
C LYS A 28 2.31 -0.63 -13.47
N LEU A 29 3.34 0.02 -12.91
CA LEU A 29 4.60 -0.65 -12.55
C LEU A 29 4.38 -1.76 -11.51
N ALA A 30 3.57 -1.52 -10.48
CA ALA A 30 3.24 -2.55 -9.50
C ALA A 30 2.49 -3.73 -10.12
N ALA A 31 1.58 -3.48 -11.07
CA ALA A 31 0.87 -4.55 -11.78
C ALA A 31 1.82 -5.37 -12.66
N VAL A 32 2.70 -4.72 -13.43
CA VAL A 32 3.71 -5.38 -14.26
C VAL A 32 4.67 -6.20 -13.39
N GLY A 33 5.18 -5.61 -12.30
CA GLY A 33 6.07 -6.29 -11.36
C GLY A 33 5.42 -7.51 -10.71
N PHE A 34 4.14 -7.42 -10.33
CA PHE A 34 3.39 -8.55 -9.80
C PHE A 34 3.23 -9.67 -10.83
N VAL A 35 2.83 -9.36 -12.07
CA VAL A 35 2.71 -10.36 -13.15
C VAL A 35 4.05 -11.03 -13.43
N TYR A 36 5.14 -10.27 -13.43
CA TYR A 36 6.49 -10.80 -13.59
C TYR A 36 6.86 -11.77 -12.45
N VAL A 37 6.71 -11.35 -11.20
CA VAL A 37 6.98 -12.20 -10.03
C VAL A 37 6.17 -13.48 -10.09
N LEU A 38 4.88 -13.38 -10.42
CA LEU A 38 3.99 -14.54 -10.54
C LEU A 38 4.47 -15.52 -11.61
N GLY A 39 4.85 -15.02 -12.79
CA GLY A 39 5.37 -15.84 -13.88
C GLY A 39 6.68 -16.54 -13.52
N VAL A 40 7.65 -15.80 -12.97
CA VAL A 40 8.94 -16.37 -12.55
C VAL A 40 8.76 -17.38 -11.41
N SER A 41 7.91 -17.08 -10.44
CA SER A 41 7.57 -18.01 -9.35
C SER A 41 6.88 -19.27 -9.85
N ALA A 42 5.99 -19.18 -10.85
CA ALA A 42 5.38 -20.36 -11.47
C ALA A 42 6.40 -21.23 -12.21
N VAL A 43 7.36 -20.61 -12.92
CA VAL A 43 8.47 -21.35 -13.54
C VAL A 43 9.31 -22.04 -12.47
N ALA A 44 9.73 -21.33 -11.41
CA ALA A 44 10.49 -21.90 -10.31
C ALA A 44 9.76 -23.09 -9.66
N PHE A 45 8.46 -22.96 -9.42
CA PHE A 45 7.63 -24.05 -8.91
C PHE A 45 7.61 -25.25 -9.85
N ALA A 46 7.42 -25.04 -11.15
CA ALA A 46 7.42 -26.12 -12.14
C ALA A 46 8.78 -26.85 -12.23
N LEU A 47 9.90 -26.14 -12.00
CA LEU A 47 11.23 -26.74 -11.92
C LEU A 47 11.36 -27.66 -10.70
N VAL A 48 10.88 -27.20 -9.53
CA VAL A 48 10.93 -27.97 -8.27
C VAL A 48 9.99 -29.17 -8.31
N ALA A 49 8.77 -29.01 -8.84
CA ALA A 49 7.78 -30.08 -8.92
C ALA A 49 8.24 -31.28 -9.76
N ARG A 50 9.14 -31.07 -10.72
CA ARG A 50 9.73 -32.14 -11.53
C ARG A 50 10.78 -32.98 -10.77
N HIS A 51 11.32 -32.48 -9.66
CA HIS A 51 12.38 -33.16 -8.88
C HIS A 51 12.14 -33.04 -7.35
N PRO A 52 11.08 -33.64 -6.81
CA PRO A 52 10.63 -33.41 -5.43
C PRO A 52 11.58 -33.92 -4.34
N TYR A 53 12.50 -34.84 -4.66
CA TYR A 53 13.35 -35.54 -3.69
C TYR A 53 14.73 -34.90 -3.41
N ARG A 54 14.99 -33.68 -3.88
CA ARG A 54 16.26 -32.97 -3.61
C ARG A 54 16.24 -32.26 -2.24
N ALA A 55 17.39 -32.26 -1.55
CA ALA A 55 17.59 -31.45 -0.35
C ALA A 55 17.31 -29.96 -0.66
N GLY A 56 16.44 -29.32 0.12
CA GLY A 56 16.03 -27.92 -0.10
C GLY A 56 14.77 -27.72 -0.95
N SER A 57 14.06 -28.78 -1.37
CA SER A 57 12.80 -28.66 -2.13
C SER A 57 11.72 -27.84 -1.42
N GLN A 58 11.68 -27.86 -0.08
CA GLN A 58 10.78 -27.02 0.73
C GLN A 58 11.06 -25.52 0.54
N ILE A 59 12.33 -25.11 0.53
CA ILE A 59 12.74 -23.72 0.26
C ILE A 59 12.35 -23.34 -1.19
N GLY A 60 12.49 -24.31 -2.11
CA GLY A 60 12.00 -24.29 -3.49
C GLY A 60 10.56 -23.84 -3.67
N LEU A 61 9.69 -24.12 -2.71
CA LEU A 61 8.26 -23.81 -2.74
C LEU A 61 7.90 -22.57 -1.92
N ILE A 62 8.54 -22.39 -0.76
CA ILE A 62 8.22 -21.31 0.18
C ILE A 62 8.65 -19.95 -0.37
N ILE A 63 9.86 -19.83 -0.92
CA ILE A 63 10.39 -18.54 -1.39
C ILE A 63 9.54 -17.94 -2.52
N PRO A 64 9.15 -18.68 -3.58
CA PRO A 64 8.24 -18.17 -4.60
C PRO A 64 6.91 -17.69 -4.02
N LEU A 65 6.32 -18.44 -3.08
CA LEU A 65 5.07 -18.06 -2.44
C LEU A 65 5.20 -16.76 -1.64
N MET A 66 6.31 -16.59 -0.91
CA MET A 66 6.61 -15.35 -0.21
C MET A 66 6.77 -14.16 -1.17
N CYS A 67 7.52 -14.35 -2.28
CA CYS A 67 7.71 -13.30 -3.28
C CYS A 67 6.38 -12.86 -3.89
N VAL A 68 5.51 -13.82 -4.25
CA VAL A 68 4.16 -13.54 -4.77
C VAL A 68 3.33 -12.79 -3.73
N SER A 69 3.42 -13.19 -2.45
CA SER A 69 2.67 -12.56 -1.35
C SER A 69 3.10 -11.10 -1.13
N PHE A 70 4.40 -10.81 -1.09
CA PHE A 70 4.91 -9.44 -0.95
C PHE A 70 4.59 -8.57 -2.17
N ALA A 71 4.76 -9.10 -3.39
CA ALA A 71 4.39 -8.38 -4.59
C ALA A 71 2.88 -8.12 -4.67
N GLY A 72 2.06 -9.10 -4.25
CA GLY A 72 0.62 -9.01 -4.16
C GLY A 72 0.17 -7.95 -3.16
N LEU A 73 0.79 -7.90 -1.98
CA LEU A 73 0.56 -6.84 -0.98
C LEU A 73 0.89 -5.45 -1.55
N GLY A 74 2.03 -5.31 -2.22
CA GLY A 74 2.43 -4.07 -2.89
C GLY A 74 1.39 -3.62 -3.92
N LEU A 75 0.94 -4.52 -4.78
CA LEU A 75 -0.12 -4.25 -5.75
C LEU A 75 -1.44 -3.89 -5.08
N ALA A 76 -1.83 -4.61 -4.03
CA ALA A 76 -3.07 -4.39 -3.31
C ALA A 76 -3.09 -2.98 -2.72
N VAL A 77 -2.02 -2.56 -2.03
CA VAL A 77 -1.88 -1.21 -1.48
C VAL A 77 -1.88 -0.14 -2.58
N ARG A 78 -1.19 -0.37 -3.70
CA ARG A 78 -1.22 0.56 -4.84
C ARG A 78 -2.61 0.67 -5.50
N ARG A 79 -3.46 -0.34 -5.36
CA ARG A 79 -4.86 -0.32 -5.82
C ARG A 79 -5.84 0.28 -4.82
N ALA A 80 -5.44 0.42 -3.56
CA ALA A 80 -6.24 1.11 -2.56
C ALA A 80 -6.46 2.58 -2.97
N ARG A 81 -7.58 3.11 -2.51
CA ARG A 81 -8.07 4.44 -2.80
C ARG A 81 -8.30 5.15 -1.47
N LEU A 82 -8.06 6.45 -1.49
CA LEU A 82 -8.42 7.33 -0.40
C LEU A 82 -9.68 8.08 -0.81
N SER A 83 -10.75 7.99 -0.04
CA SER A 83 -11.95 8.78 -0.23
C SER A 83 -12.18 9.68 0.97
N VAL A 84 -12.59 10.92 0.69
CA VAL A 84 -12.95 11.90 1.73
C VAL A 84 -14.41 12.25 1.54
N ASP A 85 -15.20 12.11 2.60
CA ASP A 85 -16.61 12.45 2.67
C ASP A 85 -16.89 13.23 3.97
N GLY A 86 -18.09 13.81 4.10
CA GLY A 86 -18.48 14.56 5.32
C GLY A 86 -18.50 13.73 6.59
N THR A 87 -18.31 12.42 6.46
CA THR A 87 -18.30 11.46 7.55
C THR A 87 -16.91 10.89 7.84
N GLY A 88 -15.86 11.41 7.20
CA GLY A 88 -14.47 11.10 7.53
C GLY A 88 -13.56 10.81 6.33
N ILE A 89 -12.45 10.14 6.64
CA ILE A 89 -11.43 9.73 5.67
C ILE A 89 -11.44 8.21 5.58
N ARG A 90 -11.67 7.67 4.40
CA ARG A 90 -11.63 6.22 4.13
C ARG A 90 -10.44 5.87 3.26
N TRP A 91 -9.77 4.78 3.57
CA TRP A 91 -8.67 4.21 2.82
C TRP A 91 -8.91 2.72 2.57
N GLY A 92 -8.90 2.29 1.31
CA GLY A 92 -9.06 0.88 0.95
C GLY A 92 -9.59 0.66 -0.45
N TRP A 93 -10.16 -0.50 -0.69
CA TRP A 93 -10.82 -0.90 -1.92
C TRP A 93 -12.33 -0.58 -1.87
N PRO A 94 -13.03 -0.63 -3.03
CA PRO A 94 -14.48 -0.40 -3.05
C PRO A 94 -15.26 -1.30 -2.08
N SER A 95 -14.87 -2.58 -1.98
CA SER A 95 -15.53 -3.58 -1.14
C SER A 95 -15.00 -3.68 0.31
N LEU A 96 -13.77 -3.25 0.56
CA LEU A 96 -13.11 -3.40 1.86
C LEU A 96 -12.24 -2.18 2.12
N GLY A 97 -12.38 -1.54 3.27
CA GLY A 97 -11.52 -0.42 3.62
C GLY A 97 -11.63 -0.03 5.08
N PHE A 98 -10.67 0.78 5.49
CA PHE A 98 -10.60 1.37 6.80
C PHE A 98 -11.18 2.77 6.74
N ARG A 99 -11.95 3.15 7.75
CA ARG A 99 -12.51 4.49 7.86
C ARG A 99 -12.07 5.12 9.17
N MET A 100 -11.68 6.39 9.07
CA MET A 100 -11.35 7.26 10.18
C MET A 100 -12.44 8.32 10.29
N ASP A 101 -13.30 8.16 11.30
CA ASP A 101 -14.35 9.13 11.60
C ASP A 101 -13.73 10.46 12.10
N PRO A 102 -14.34 11.62 11.79
CA PRO A 102 -13.83 12.92 12.21
C PRO A 102 -13.66 13.01 13.73
N SER A 103 -14.55 12.37 14.49
CA SER A 103 -14.50 12.32 15.95
C SER A 103 -13.28 11.60 16.52
N ARG A 104 -12.64 10.72 15.73
CA ARG A 104 -11.41 10.00 16.08
C ARG A 104 -10.15 10.73 15.63
N VAL A 105 -10.28 11.76 14.81
CA VAL A 105 -9.17 12.60 14.38
C VAL A 105 -8.86 13.62 15.48
N ARG A 106 -7.60 13.69 15.89
CA ARG A 106 -7.10 14.69 16.83
C ARG A 106 -6.64 15.95 16.09
N SER A 107 -5.86 15.77 15.03
CA SER A 107 -5.40 16.89 14.20
C SER A 107 -5.20 16.44 12.75
N LEU A 108 -5.48 17.35 11.82
CA LEU A 108 -5.14 17.22 10.41
C LEU A 108 -4.13 18.30 10.07
N LYS A 109 -2.98 17.91 9.52
CA LYS A 109 -1.91 18.83 9.13
C LYS A 109 -1.64 18.68 7.65
N VAL A 110 -1.83 19.76 6.90
CA VAL A 110 -1.57 19.82 5.46
C VAL A 110 -0.27 20.55 5.23
N TYR A 111 0.78 19.80 4.92
CA TYR A 111 2.09 20.30 4.51
C TYR A 111 2.11 20.57 3.00
N GLN A 112 3.15 21.25 2.52
CA GLN A 112 3.35 21.47 1.07
C GLN A 112 3.44 20.15 0.27
N ASP A 113 3.96 19.07 0.87
CA ASP A 113 4.24 17.80 0.19
C ASP A 113 3.61 16.57 0.87
N ALA A 114 2.80 16.74 1.92
CA ALA A 114 2.11 15.64 2.58
C ALA A 114 0.89 16.08 3.41
N VAL A 115 0.01 15.14 3.72
CA VAL A 115 -1.04 15.28 4.74
C VAL A 115 -0.75 14.32 5.88
N ALA A 116 -0.79 14.82 7.11
CA ALA A 116 -0.74 14.04 8.32
C ALA A 116 -2.12 13.98 8.96
N VAL A 117 -2.59 12.77 9.24
CA VAL A 117 -3.81 12.52 10.00
C VAL A 117 -3.39 11.95 11.35
N GLU A 118 -3.46 12.76 12.38
CA GLU A 118 -3.15 12.37 13.76
C GLU A 118 -4.44 11.86 14.40
N PRO A 119 -4.58 10.55 14.65
CA PRO A 119 -5.74 10.04 15.37
C PRO A 119 -5.60 10.29 16.88
N LYS A 120 -6.72 10.33 17.60
CA LYS A 120 -6.75 10.40 19.07
C LYS A 120 -6.11 9.17 19.73
N ARG A 121 -6.17 8.01 19.05
CA ARG A 121 -5.54 6.74 19.46
C ARG A 121 -4.95 6.05 18.23
N GLY A 122 -3.78 5.44 18.40
CA GLY A 122 -3.08 4.71 17.34
C GLY A 122 -1.98 5.53 16.67
N SER A 123 -1.57 5.08 15.48
CA SER A 123 -0.42 5.63 14.77
C SER A 123 -0.81 6.78 13.84
N LEU A 124 0.08 7.76 13.74
CA LEU A 124 -0.01 8.87 12.79
C LEU A 124 -0.01 8.34 11.35
N TRP A 125 -0.97 8.77 10.54
CA TRP A 125 -1.04 8.41 9.12
C TRP A 125 -0.45 9.53 8.28
N TYR A 126 0.47 9.19 7.39
CA TYR A 126 1.06 10.14 6.45
C TYR A 126 0.74 9.75 5.02
N LEU A 127 0.28 10.76 4.27
CA LEU A 127 0.01 10.66 2.85
C LEU A 127 0.92 11.62 2.11
N SER A 128 1.90 11.08 1.38
CA SER A 128 2.85 11.87 0.60
C SER A 128 2.28 12.26 -0.76
N ALA A 129 2.45 13.51 -1.16
CA ALA A 129 2.04 14.01 -2.48
C ALA A 129 2.67 13.25 -3.66
N ARG A 130 3.79 12.55 -3.41
CA ARG A 130 4.48 11.74 -4.43
C ARG A 130 3.73 10.47 -4.78
N ASP A 131 2.94 9.94 -3.86
CA ASP A 131 2.28 8.64 -4.03
C ASP A 131 0.91 8.74 -4.67
N TRP A 132 0.26 9.90 -4.57
CA TRP A 132 -1.12 10.09 -4.96
C TRP A 132 -1.27 10.99 -6.20
N ASP A 133 -2.24 10.67 -7.05
CA ASP A 133 -2.72 11.55 -8.12
C ASP A 133 -3.62 12.64 -7.53
N ARG A 134 -3.62 13.83 -8.15
CA ARG A 134 -4.49 14.98 -7.77
C ARG A 134 -4.39 15.38 -6.29
N PHE A 135 -3.20 15.23 -5.71
CA PHE A 135 -2.97 15.51 -4.29
C PHE A 135 -3.26 16.96 -3.91
N ASP A 136 -3.06 17.90 -4.83
CA ASP A 136 -3.40 19.32 -4.70
C ASP A 136 -4.89 19.56 -4.42
N GLU A 137 -5.76 18.62 -4.82
CA GLU A 137 -7.20 18.71 -4.55
C GLU A 137 -7.60 18.18 -3.17
N LEU A 138 -6.71 17.46 -2.48
CA LEU A 138 -7.01 16.84 -1.19
C LEU A 138 -7.42 17.87 -0.14
N ALA A 139 -6.69 18.99 -0.04
CA ALA A 139 -7.03 20.07 0.86
C ALA A 139 -8.42 20.69 0.54
N ARG A 140 -8.78 20.77 -0.75
CA ARG A 140 -10.10 21.25 -1.18
C ARG A 140 -11.21 20.25 -0.83
N SER A 141 -10.96 18.95 -0.93
CA SER A 141 -11.93 17.92 -0.55
C SER A 141 -12.10 17.81 0.96
N LEU A 142 -11.00 17.92 1.74
CA LEU A 142 -11.06 18.01 3.21
C LEU A 142 -11.91 19.21 3.67
N ARG A 143 -11.68 20.38 3.08
CA ARG A 143 -12.47 21.58 3.40
C ARG A 143 -13.96 21.41 3.05
N ARG A 144 -14.26 20.82 1.89
CA ARG A 144 -15.65 20.53 1.47
C ARG A 144 -16.35 19.51 2.36
N ALA A 145 -15.59 18.58 2.94
CA ALA A 145 -16.08 17.64 3.93
C ALA A 145 -16.28 18.25 5.34
N GLY A 146 -16.01 19.55 5.52
CA GLY A 146 -16.10 20.19 6.82
C GLY A 146 -15.01 19.76 7.81
N LEU A 147 -13.93 19.15 7.32
CA LEU A 147 -12.81 18.73 8.15
C LEU A 147 -11.87 19.92 8.40
N GLU A 148 -11.73 20.33 9.66
CA GLU A 148 -10.75 21.34 10.06
C GLU A 148 -9.33 20.79 9.93
N PHE A 149 -8.44 21.60 9.35
CA PHE A 149 -7.02 21.24 9.21
C PHE A 149 -6.13 22.46 9.37
N GLU A 150 -4.95 22.23 9.94
CA GLU A 150 -3.86 23.19 10.03
C GLU A 150 -3.06 23.16 8.72
N ARG A 151 -2.93 24.32 8.06
CA ARG A 151 -2.06 24.46 6.90
C ARG A 151 -0.66 24.85 7.37
N ILE A 152 0.34 24.11 6.91
CA ILE A 152 1.73 24.28 7.32
C ILE A 152 2.57 24.56 6.07
N ASP A 153 3.13 25.77 5.98
CA ASP A 153 3.92 26.25 4.82
C ASP A 153 5.36 25.73 4.80
N ARG A 154 5.60 24.53 5.32
CA ARG A 154 6.87 23.81 5.23
C ARG A 154 6.64 22.39 4.73
N ARG A 155 7.73 21.73 4.35
CA ARG A 155 7.73 20.30 4.02
C ARG A 155 7.46 19.46 5.26
N ALA A 156 6.90 18.28 5.06
CA ALA A 156 6.67 17.32 6.13
C ALA A 156 8.00 16.83 6.74
N PRO A 157 8.03 16.49 8.05
CA PRO A 157 9.21 15.96 8.69
C PRO A 157 9.78 14.72 7.97
N LEU A 158 11.09 14.51 8.07
CA LEU A 158 11.77 13.46 7.31
C LEU A 158 11.26 12.05 7.67
N ARG A 159 10.99 11.79 8.96
CA ARG A 159 10.36 10.54 9.43
C ARG A 159 9.00 10.30 8.76
N SER A 160 8.21 11.35 8.61
CA SER A 160 6.89 11.34 7.97
C SER A 160 6.96 11.05 6.48
N ARG A 161 7.97 11.61 5.81
CA ARG A 161 8.25 11.38 4.39
C ARG A 161 8.73 9.95 4.15
N LEU A 162 9.47 9.36 5.09
CA LEU A 162 9.88 7.95 5.03
C LEU A 162 8.71 6.99 5.32
N GLN A 163 7.70 7.43 6.08
CA GLN A 163 6.46 6.67 6.27
C GLN A 163 5.57 6.67 5.02
N SER A 164 5.94 7.38 3.95
CA SER A 164 5.26 7.23 2.66
C SER A 164 5.48 5.81 2.15
N TYR A 165 4.47 4.96 2.32
CA TYR A 165 4.53 3.53 2.05
C TYR A 165 4.96 3.21 0.61
N GLY A 166 4.77 4.12 -0.34
CA GLY A 166 5.02 3.83 -1.74
C GLY A 166 6.45 3.40 -2.07
N GLY A 167 7.46 4.12 -1.57
CA GLY A 167 8.86 3.77 -1.86
C GLY A 167 9.25 2.39 -1.30
N VAL A 168 8.79 2.09 -0.09
CA VAL A 168 9.03 0.79 0.56
C VAL A 168 8.32 -0.34 -0.19
N LEU A 169 7.07 -0.11 -0.61
CA LEU A 169 6.31 -1.11 -1.38
C LEU A 169 6.92 -1.36 -2.76
N ASP A 170 7.39 -0.32 -3.43
CA ASP A 170 8.08 -0.48 -4.71
C ASP A 170 9.38 -1.27 -4.52
N ALA A 171 10.14 -1.00 -3.46
CA ALA A 171 11.33 -1.76 -3.11
C ALA A 171 11.02 -3.24 -2.78
N LEU A 172 9.89 -3.52 -2.10
CA LEU A 172 9.44 -4.89 -1.84
C LEU A 172 9.10 -5.66 -3.13
N ILE A 173 8.42 -5.01 -4.08
CA ILE A 173 8.11 -5.62 -5.39
C ILE A 173 9.40 -5.92 -6.15
N VAL A 174 10.32 -4.96 -6.22
CA VAL A 174 11.61 -5.13 -6.91
C VAL A 174 12.45 -6.21 -6.24
N GLY A 175 12.54 -6.21 -4.91
CA GLY A 175 13.24 -7.24 -4.15
C GLY A 175 12.65 -8.63 -4.38
N SER A 176 11.32 -8.74 -4.39
CA SER A 176 10.61 -10.00 -4.69
C SER A 176 10.92 -10.49 -6.11
N ALA A 177 10.97 -9.59 -7.09
CA ALA A 177 11.34 -9.93 -8.46
C ALA A 177 12.78 -10.44 -8.58
N LEU A 178 13.72 -9.77 -7.91
CA LEU A 178 15.13 -10.18 -7.88
C LEU A 178 15.30 -11.56 -7.24
N VAL A 179 14.71 -11.76 -6.05
CA VAL A 179 14.78 -13.04 -5.33
C VAL A 179 14.13 -14.16 -6.14
N ALA A 180 12.94 -13.94 -6.71
CA ALA A 180 12.28 -14.95 -7.55
C ALA A 180 13.13 -15.32 -8.77
N THR A 181 13.80 -14.35 -9.39
CA THR A 181 14.68 -14.58 -10.56
C THR A 181 15.90 -15.40 -10.18
N LEU A 182 16.61 -15.01 -9.11
CA LEU A 182 17.77 -15.75 -8.60
C LEU A 182 17.39 -17.18 -8.22
N MET A 183 16.22 -17.36 -7.60
CA MET A 183 15.67 -18.66 -7.28
C MET A 183 15.46 -19.51 -8.52
N ALA A 184 14.77 -18.98 -9.54
CA ALA A 184 14.52 -19.70 -10.79
C ALA A 184 15.83 -20.09 -11.50
N LEU A 185 16.82 -19.19 -11.53
CA LEU A 185 18.14 -19.45 -12.11
C LEU A 185 18.88 -20.55 -11.34
N ALA A 186 18.91 -20.49 -10.01
CA ALA A 186 19.56 -21.52 -9.19
C ALA A 186 18.94 -22.91 -9.42
N GLN A 187 17.61 -22.99 -9.57
CA GLN A 187 16.91 -24.25 -9.89
C GLN A 187 17.18 -24.72 -11.32
N ALA A 188 17.42 -23.80 -12.27
CA ALA A 188 17.74 -24.15 -13.65
C ALA A 188 19.19 -24.64 -13.80
N VAL A 189 20.15 -24.03 -13.09
CA VAL A 189 21.59 -24.38 -13.15
C VAL A 189 21.92 -25.65 -12.36
N SER A 190 21.15 -25.95 -11.30
CA SER A 190 21.31 -27.20 -10.55
C SER A 190 20.75 -28.44 -11.27
N ARG A 191 20.34 -28.31 -12.53
CA ARG A 191 19.98 -29.45 -13.39
C ARG A 191 21.23 -30.15 -13.90
#